data_AF-A0A2H0BTU1-F1
#
_entry.id   AF-A0A2H0BTU1-F1
#
_cell.length_a   1.000
_cell.length_b   1.000
_cell.length_c   1.000
_cell.angle_alpha   90.00
_cell.angle_beta   90.00
_cell.angle_gamma   90.00
#
_symmetry.space_group_name_H-M   'P 1'
#
loop_
_entity.id
_entity.type
_entity.pdbx_description
1 polymer ?
#
loop_
_entity_poly.entity_id
_entity_poly.type
_entity_poly.pdbx_seq_one_letter_code
_entity_poly.pdbx_strand_id
1 'polypeptide(L)'
;MSLFKRNKKQINPATATNKVVTKKDKQSSQDVVLSRQRQKFAAGTLSLKDIIAPSIIEVDFDSLRVNNSHYRTLFVIGYPRYVSSNWLEPLISFDHSLTISMFIYPQDSGAILKDLKHKIAQMEATVNNDLRRGRVVDPSVQISLDDAMSLQSELAKGAERFFQFGLYITIPGKSVEELNQVTKQVESSLGALLIISKHATLQMEEGFKSTLPLFKDELDIKRNMDTTSLATTFPFSTASLTANRGILYGINEHDGSLVIFDRFSLENANSVVLAKSGAGKSFLIKLEAVRSLMFGTEVIAIDPEGEYVALAQTYGGKVVEFSMNSPVKINPFDLSQIVTEGENELSLKILSIHALMRVIMGDISPEEDAILDRALVETYRQKGITSDPDTQRNEPPLMEDLYKVLIGMEEDKARLLADRLEKFIKGSLTGIFNQQSNLNIDNPLTVFNIRDLQSELRPIAMFMILDYVWTKIKKELKKRILIIDEAWHLMQYKDSAAYIYGIAKRSRKYYLGLTTITQDVEDFLATDHGKAIITNSSMQILLKQSPAAVDKISEVFYLSGGEKNFLLSTDVGEGLFFAGQSHVAMKIVASPDEYELVTTSPKDILG
;
A
#
# COMPACT_ATOMS: atom_id res chain seq x y z
N MET A 1 -21.62 14.96 56.75
CA MET A 1 -22.22 15.06 58.10
C MET A 1 -22.06 16.49 58.60
N SER A 2 -23.15 17.05 59.09
CA SER A 2 -23.37 18.42 59.59
C SER A 2 -22.21 19.07 60.36
N LEU A 3 -21.91 20.33 60.03
CA LEU A 3 -21.42 21.33 61.01
C LEU A 3 -22.52 21.57 62.06
N PHE A 4 -22.17 21.60 63.35
CA PHE A 4 -23.07 21.98 64.44
C PHE A 4 -22.62 23.30 65.09
N LYS A 5 -23.45 24.32 64.89
CA LYS A 5 -24.05 25.27 65.88
C LYS A 5 -23.18 26.14 66.82
N ARG A 6 -23.59 27.44 66.81
CA ARG A 6 -23.87 28.38 67.93
C ARG A 6 -22.65 29.02 68.64
N ASN A 7 -22.64 30.26 69.15
CA ASN A 7 -23.64 31.33 69.37
C ASN A 7 -22.95 32.66 69.80
N LYS A 8 -23.60 33.82 69.51
CA LYS A 8 -23.74 35.09 70.29
C LYS A 8 -22.50 35.95 70.69
N LYS A 9 -22.43 37.23 70.24
CA LYS A 9 -22.74 38.54 70.93
C LYS A 9 -21.89 38.81 72.21
N GLN A 10 -21.34 39.98 72.56
CA GLN A 10 -21.36 41.39 72.10
C GLN A 10 -20.31 42.20 72.93
N ILE A 11 -19.75 43.28 72.35
CA ILE A 11 -19.39 44.61 72.94
C ILE A 11 -18.13 44.78 73.85
N ASN A 12 -17.05 45.32 73.22
CA ASN A 12 -16.16 46.48 73.51
C ASN A 12 -16.12 47.19 74.89
N PRO A 13 -14.96 47.78 75.30
CA PRO A 13 -14.69 49.21 74.97
C PRO A 13 -13.22 49.67 74.76
N ALA A 14 -13.10 50.76 73.98
CA ALA A 14 -12.21 51.94 74.04
C ALA A 14 -10.72 51.80 74.51
N THR A 15 -9.70 52.46 73.92
CA THR A 15 -9.65 53.87 73.50
C THR A 15 -8.40 54.14 72.62
N ALA A 16 -8.58 55.08 71.69
CA ALA A 16 -7.66 55.84 70.83
C ALA A 16 -6.12 55.74 70.99
N THR A 17 -5.42 55.62 69.84
CA THR A 17 -4.27 56.48 69.50
C THR A 17 -4.00 56.48 67.99
N ASN A 18 -3.73 57.69 67.48
CA ASN A 18 -3.47 58.11 66.10
C ASN A 18 -2.74 57.11 65.19
N LYS A 19 -3.32 56.80 64.02
CA LYS A 19 -2.57 56.26 62.88
C LYS A 19 -2.27 57.34 61.86
N VAL A 20 -0.98 57.65 61.77
CA VAL A 20 -0.33 58.38 60.69
C VAL A 20 -0.60 57.66 59.36
N VAL A 21 -1.19 58.36 58.39
CA VAL A 21 -1.35 57.87 57.01
C VAL A 21 0.05 57.79 56.39
N THR A 22 0.56 56.57 56.19
CA THR A 22 1.86 56.34 55.56
C THR A 22 1.72 56.22 54.04
N LYS A 23 2.73 56.70 53.31
CA LYS A 23 2.83 56.72 51.83
C LYS A 23 2.53 55.37 51.13
N LYS A 24 2.57 54.24 51.84
CA LYS A 24 2.34 52.88 51.30
C LYS A 24 0.88 52.59 50.94
N ASP A 25 -0.10 53.18 51.63
CA ASP A 25 -1.52 52.91 51.32
C ASP A 25 -2.02 53.63 50.06
N LYS A 26 -1.32 54.67 49.60
CA LYS A 26 -1.57 55.32 48.30
C LYS A 26 -0.99 54.56 47.11
N GLN A 27 0.07 53.77 47.31
CA GLN A 27 0.70 52.97 46.24
C GLN A 27 -0.12 51.73 45.88
N SER A 28 -0.69 51.01 46.86
CA SER A 28 -1.49 49.80 46.59
C SER A 28 -2.82 50.09 45.87
N SER A 29 -3.42 51.25 46.14
CA SER A 29 -4.62 51.71 45.45
C SER A 29 -4.33 52.26 44.04
N GLN A 30 -3.14 52.84 43.81
CA GLN A 30 -2.67 53.20 42.47
C GLN A 30 -2.33 51.97 41.60
N ASP A 31 -1.73 50.92 42.16
CA ASP A 31 -1.37 49.71 41.41
C ASP A 31 -2.60 48.91 40.93
N VAL A 32 -3.68 48.87 41.71
CA VAL A 32 -4.96 48.24 41.30
C VAL A 32 -5.69 49.07 40.24
N VAL A 33 -5.57 50.40 40.29
CA VAL A 33 -6.12 51.29 39.26
C VAL A 33 -5.28 51.17 37.97
N LEU A 34 -3.96 51.11 38.07
CA LEU A 34 -3.03 50.91 36.96
C LEU A 34 -3.18 49.54 36.31
N SER A 35 -3.44 48.47 37.07
CA SER A 35 -3.70 47.13 36.51
C SER A 35 -5.03 47.08 35.75
N ARG A 36 -6.09 47.71 36.28
CA ARG A 36 -7.36 47.89 35.55
C ARG A 36 -7.21 48.78 34.32
N GLN A 37 -6.39 49.82 34.37
CA GLN A 37 -6.10 50.66 33.22
C GLN A 37 -5.27 49.92 32.16
N ARG A 38 -4.29 49.10 32.57
CA ARG A 38 -3.54 48.21 31.66
C ARG A 38 -4.43 47.15 31.02
N GLN A 39 -5.36 46.56 31.77
CA GLN A 39 -6.37 45.64 31.22
C GLN A 39 -7.32 46.35 30.24
N LYS A 40 -7.77 47.57 30.55
CA LYS A 40 -8.57 48.39 29.63
C LYS A 40 -7.81 48.80 28.37
N PHE A 41 -6.52 49.10 28.48
CA PHE A 41 -5.65 49.41 27.34
C PHE A 41 -5.41 48.17 26.47
N ALA A 42 -5.12 47.01 27.09
CA ALA A 42 -4.98 45.73 26.39
C ALA A 42 -6.29 45.24 25.74
N ALA A 43 -7.45 45.62 26.28
CA ALA A 43 -8.75 45.37 25.63
C ALA A 43 -9.01 46.27 24.41
N GLY A 44 -8.24 47.36 24.25
CA GLY A 44 -8.32 48.26 23.09
C GLY A 44 -7.28 47.99 22.01
N THR A 45 -6.36 47.05 22.21
CA THR A 45 -5.40 46.61 21.20
C THR A 45 -6.00 45.51 20.35
N LEU A 46 -5.84 45.60 19.03
CA LEU A 46 -6.26 44.57 18.08
C LEU A 46 -5.64 43.22 18.48
N SER A 47 -6.48 42.27 18.89
CA SER A 47 -6.07 40.92 19.24
C SER A 47 -6.23 39.97 18.05
N LEU A 48 -5.52 38.84 18.06
CA LEU A 48 -5.72 37.79 17.07
C LEU A 48 -7.18 37.31 17.03
N LYS A 49 -7.87 37.31 18.18
CA LYS A 49 -9.30 36.95 18.27
C LYS A 49 -10.18 37.90 17.48
N ASP A 50 -9.88 39.19 17.48
CA ASP A 50 -10.65 40.20 16.74
C ASP A 50 -10.45 40.05 15.22
N ILE A 51 -9.29 39.56 14.78
CA ILE A 51 -8.97 39.31 13.37
C ILE A 51 -9.68 38.05 12.84
N ILE A 52 -9.74 36.99 13.65
CA ILE A 52 -10.33 35.70 13.24
C ILE A 52 -11.81 35.56 13.58
N ALA A 53 -12.36 36.45 14.42
CA ALA A 53 -13.77 36.42 14.77
C ALA A 53 -14.63 36.61 13.51
N PRO A 54 -15.73 35.84 13.37
CA PRO A 54 -16.63 36.02 12.25
C PRO A 54 -17.26 37.41 12.28
N SER A 55 -17.47 37.99 11.11
CA SER A 55 -18.11 39.29 10.95
C SER A 55 -19.62 39.24 11.23
N ILE A 56 -20.24 38.06 11.05
CA ILE A 56 -21.65 37.82 11.35
C ILE A 56 -21.87 36.39 11.84
N ILE A 57 -22.69 36.25 12.87
CA ILE A 57 -23.31 35.00 13.30
C ILE A 57 -24.81 35.25 13.40
N GLU A 58 -25.60 34.45 12.70
CA GLU A 58 -27.06 34.48 12.75
C GLU A 58 -27.56 33.08 13.07
N VAL A 59 -28.36 32.96 14.12
CA VAL A 59 -28.92 31.69 14.58
C VAL A 59 -30.40 31.68 14.22
N ASP A 60 -30.78 30.75 13.34
CA ASP A 60 -32.17 30.50 12.97
C ASP A 60 -32.67 29.23 13.69
N PHE A 61 -33.95 28.92 13.57
CA PHE A 61 -34.58 27.76 14.16
C PHE A 61 -33.92 26.45 13.75
N ASP A 62 -33.53 26.34 12.48
CA ASP A 62 -33.08 25.09 11.87
C ASP A 62 -31.75 25.19 11.11
N SER A 63 -31.08 26.34 11.21
CA SER A 63 -29.75 26.54 10.66
C SER A 63 -29.01 27.65 11.39
N LEU A 64 -27.70 27.71 11.20
CA LEU A 64 -26.82 28.75 11.73
C LEU A 64 -25.97 29.30 10.59
N ARG A 65 -25.88 30.62 10.44
CA ARG A 65 -25.03 31.28 9.45
C ARG A 65 -23.81 31.88 10.12
N VAL A 66 -22.62 31.54 9.64
CA VAL A 66 -21.35 32.20 10.00
C VAL A 66 -20.76 32.78 8.72
N ASN A 67 -20.62 34.10 8.66
CA ASN A 67 -20.19 34.81 7.45
C ASN A 67 -21.06 34.42 6.23
N ASN A 68 -20.46 33.77 5.23
CA ASN A 68 -21.11 33.35 3.99
C ASN A 68 -21.48 31.87 3.97
N SER A 69 -21.33 31.16 5.09
CA SER A 69 -21.59 29.73 5.19
C SER A 69 -22.76 29.46 6.13
N HIS A 70 -23.59 28.50 5.75
CA HIS A 70 -24.72 28.00 6.53
C HIS A 70 -24.36 26.63 7.10
N TYR A 71 -24.88 26.35 8.28
CA TYR A 71 -24.60 25.15 9.04
C TYR A 71 -25.89 24.58 9.60
N ARG A 72 -25.99 23.25 9.62
CA ARG A 72 -27.05 22.53 10.34
C ARG A 72 -26.42 21.39 11.13
N THR A 73 -26.76 21.29 12.40
CA THR A 73 -26.31 20.17 13.23
C THR A 73 -27.43 19.15 13.38
N LEU A 74 -27.08 17.89 13.14
CA LEU A 74 -27.86 16.72 13.45
C LEU A 74 -27.28 16.04 14.69
N PHE A 75 -28.15 15.48 15.54
CA PHE A 75 -27.76 14.60 16.63
C PHE A 75 -28.45 13.24 16.49
N VAL A 76 -27.76 12.18 16.89
CA VAL A 76 -28.28 10.82 16.77
C VAL A 76 -29.01 10.40 18.04
N ILE A 77 -30.23 9.89 17.89
CA ILE A 77 -31.07 9.41 19.00
C ILE A 77 -31.36 7.92 18.97
N GLY A 78 -31.13 7.25 17.84
CA GLY A 78 -31.40 5.84 17.67
C GLY A 78 -30.28 5.18 16.87
N TYR A 79 -29.85 4.02 17.33
CA TYR A 79 -28.80 3.21 16.74
C TYR A 79 -29.37 1.85 16.35
N PRO A 80 -28.81 1.17 15.33
CA PRO A 80 -29.17 -0.20 15.02
C PRO A 80 -28.89 -1.12 16.22
N ARG A 81 -29.62 -2.24 16.30
CA ARG A 81 -29.44 -3.24 17.37
C ARG A 81 -28.08 -3.95 17.30
N TYR A 82 -27.55 -4.11 16.10
CA TYR A 82 -26.26 -4.72 15.84
C TYR A 82 -25.46 -3.79 14.95
N VAL A 83 -24.21 -3.55 15.34
CA VAL A 83 -23.25 -2.77 14.58
C VAL A 83 -22.13 -3.71 14.11
N SER A 84 -21.85 -3.70 12.81
CA SER A 84 -20.66 -4.32 12.25
C SER A 84 -19.47 -3.37 12.38
N SER A 85 -18.24 -3.88 12.28
CA SER A 85 -17.06 -3.03 12.18
C SER A 85 -17.23 -2.01 11.05
N ASN A 86 -16.85 -0.75 11.30
CA ASN A 86 -16.89 0.36 10.33
C ASN A 86 -18.28 0.80 9.89
N TRP A 87 -19.32 0.58 10.69
CA TRP A 87 -20.69 1.01 10.35
C TRP A 87 -20.85 2.53 10.14
N LEU A 88 -19.90 3.36 10.60
CA LEU A 88 -19.86 4.81 10.32
C LEU A 88 -19.18 5.18 8.99
N GLU A 89 -18.63 4.22 8.24
CA GLU A 89 -17.91 4.46 6.98
C GLU A 89 -18.70 5.33 6.00
N PRO A 90 -20.01 5.11 5.75
CA PRO A 90 -20.77 5.91 4.80
C PRO A 90 -20.91 7.40 5.17
N LEU A 91 -20.65 7.76 6.43
CA LEU A 91 -20.58 9.16 6.89
C LEU A 91 -19.18 9.74 6.76
N ILE A 92 -18.14 8.92 6.93
CA ILE A 92 -16.74 9.33 6.88
C ILE A 92 -16.29 9.52 5.42
N SER A 93 -16.71 8.61 4.53
CA SER A 93 -16.46 8.67 3.08
C SER A 93 -17.50 9.49 2.31
N PHE A 94 -18.40 10.17 3.03
CA PHE A 94 -19.46 10.97 2.41
C PHE A 94 -18.87 12.08 1.53
N ASP A 95 -19.38 12.21 0.30
CA ASP A 95 -18.89 13.18 -0.71
C ASP A 95 -19.35 14.63 -0.42
N HIS A 96 -19.12 15.06 0.82
CA HIS A 96 -19.32 16.42 1.29
C HIS A 96 -18.50 16.63 2.57
N SER A 97 -18.00 17.85 2.79
CA SER A 97 -17.33 18.17 4.06
C SER A 97 -18.33 18.07 5.21
N LEU A 98 -18.09 17.21 6.19
CA LEU A 98 -18.89 17.05 7.41
C LEU A 98 -18.01 17.24 8.63
N THR A 99 -18.58 17.81 9.71
CA THR A 99 -17.91 17.83 11.02
C THR A 99 -18.61 16.86 11.95
N ILE A 100 -17.95 15.75 12.26
CA ILE A 100 -18.49 14.68 13.11
C ILE A 100 -17.81 14.74 14.46
N SER A 101 -18.59 14.71 15.54
CA SER A 101 -18.05 14.66 16.91
C SER A 101 -18.69 13.52 17.68
N MET A 102 -17.81 12.76 18.34
CA MET A 102 -18.13 11.61 19.16
C MET A 102 -17.73 11.89 20.60
N PHE A 103 -18.70 11.91 21.50
CA PHE A 103 -18.47 12.08 22.93
C PHE A 103 -18.67 10.77 23.66
N ILE A 104 -17.68 10.37 24.44
CA ILE A 104 -17.65 9.09 25.15
C ILE A 104 -17.47 9.36 26.64
N TYR A 105 -18.46 8.97 27.44
CA TYR A 105 -18.46 9.14 28.88
C TYR A 105 -18.53 7.79 29.59
N PRO A 106 -17.43 7.31 30.20
CA PRO A 106 -17.45 6.07 30.96
C PRO A 106 -18.41 6.19 32.16
N GLN A 107 -19.19 5.14 32.40
CA GLN A 107 -20.11 5.05 33.52
C GLN A 107 -19.61 4.04 34.56
N ASP A 108 -20.03 4.21 35.82
CA ASP A 108 -19.74 3.25 36.88
C ASP A 108 -20.58 1.98 36.68
N SER A 109 -19.92 0.86 36.36
CA SER A 109 -20.60 -0.42 36.11
C SER A 109 -21.42 -0.90 37.32
N GLY A 110 -21.02 -0.56 38.55
CA GLY A 110 -21.74 -0.94 39.77
C GLY A 110 -23.11 -0.28 39.88
N ALA A 111 -23.18 1.03 39.61
CA ALA A 111 -24.43 1.78 39.54
C ALA A 111 -25.35 1.25 38.43
N ILE A 112 -24.81 1.03 37.23
CA ILE A 112 -25.58 0.52 36.08
C ILE A 112 -26.14 -0.88 36.34
N LEU A 113 -25.36 -1.80 36.92
CA LEU A 113 -25.82 -3.14 37.27
C LEU A 113 -27.00 -3.11 38.25
N LYS A 114 -27.01 -2.16 39.19
CA LYS A 114 -28.11 -1.98 40.13
C LYS A 114 -29.39 -1.51 39.43
N ASP A 115 -29.28 -0.54 38.53
CA ASP A 115 -30.42 -0.02 37.76
C ASP A 115 -30.96 -1.07 36.79
N LEU A 116 -30.07 -1.81 36.12
CA LEU A 116 -30.42 -2.89 35.21
C LEU A 116 -31.16 -4.02 35.96
N LYS A 117 -30.72 -4.36 37.18
CA LYS A 117 -31.42 -5.33 38.04
C LYS A 117 -32.83 -4.88 38.39
N HIS A 118 -33.03 -3.60 38.70
CA HIS A 118 -34.37 -3.05 38.93
C HIS A 118 -35.24 -3.11 37.66
N LYS A 119 -34.66 -2.84 36.49
CA LYS A 119 -35.39 -2.87 35.22
C LYS A 119 -35.77 -4.28 34.78
N ILE A 120 -34.86 -5.25 34.94
CA ILE A 120 -35.11 -6.68 34.73
C ILE A 120 -36.29 -7.13 35.61
N ALA A 121 -36.27 -6.82 36.91
CA ALA A 121 -37.36 -7.19 37.81
C ALA A 121 -38.74 -6.59 37.39
N GLN A 122 -38.76 -5.36 36.85
CA GLN A 122 -39.98 -4.76 36.30
C GLN A 122 -40.48 -5.50 35.04
N MET A 123 -39.57 -5.86 34.14
CA MET A 123 -39.90 -6.59 32.91
C MET A 123 -40.36 -8.02 33.22
N GLU A 124 -39.68 -8.73 34.11
CA GLU A 124 -40.11 -10.04 34.63
C GLU A 124 -41.49 -9.98 35.27
N ALA A 125 -41.76 -8.95 36.09
CA ALA A 125 -43.07 -8.78 36.71
C ALA A 125 -44.18 -8.55 35.66
N THR A 126 -43.86 -7.82 34.58
CA THR A 126 -44.79 -7.56 33.47
C THR A 126 -45.10 -8.85 32.72
N VAL A 127 -44.06 -9.58 32.28
CA VAL A 127 -44.19 -10.89 31.60
C VAL A 127 -44.97 -11.88 32.47
N ASN A 128 -44.65 -11.98 33.75
CA ASN A 128 -45.34 -12.87 34.68
C ASN A 128 -46.82 -12.48 34.91
N ASN A 129 -47.14 -11.19 34.89
CA ASN A 129 -48.53 -10.71 35.03
C ASN A 129 -49.36 -11.08 33.80
N ASP A 130 -48.80 -10.91 32.60
CA ASP A 130 -49.46 -11.28 31.35
C ASP A 130 -49.71 -12.79 31.28
N LEU A 131 -48.70 -13.61 31.62
CA LEU A 131 -48.83 -15.06 31.71
C LEU A 131 -49.92 -15.49 32.73
N ARG A 132 -49.93 -14.89 33.92
CA ARG A 132 -50.95 -15.19 34.96
C ARG A 132 -52.36 -14.79 34.55
N ARG A 133 -52.51 -13.76 33.72
CA ARG A 133 -53.79 -13.30 33.18
C ARG A 133 -54.22 -14.05 31.91
N GLY A 134 -53.44 -15.03 31.45
CA GLY A 134 -53.69 -15.76 30.21
C GLY A 134 -53.59 -14.88 28.95
N ARG A 135 -52.89 -13.75 29.04
CA ARG A 135 -52.63 -12.86 27.91
C ARG A 135 -51.38 -13.32 27.16
N VAL A 136 -51.34 -13.05 25.86
CA VAL A 136 -50.13 -13.23 25.05
C VAL A 136 -49.09 -12.24 25.56
N VAL A 137 -47.91 -12.73 25.94
CA VAL A 137 -46.78 -11.90 26.35
C VAL A 137 -46.37 -11.03 25.17
N ASP A 138 -46.20 -9.73 25.41
CA ASP A 138 -45.68 -8.82 24.39
C ASP A 138 -44.26 -9.26 23.98
N PRO A 139 -44.05 -9.68 22.71
CA PRO A 139 -42.74 -10.15 22.25
C PRO A 139 -41.64 -9.09 22.42
N SER A 140 -41.97 -7.80 22.37
CA SER A 140 -41.00 -6.72 22.53
C SER A 140 -40.45 -6.63 23.95
N VAL A 141 -41.29 -6.89 24.96
CA VAL A 141 -40.91 -6.93 26.37
C VAL A 141 -40.06 -8.15 26.67
N GLN A 142 -40.41 -9.30 26.09
CA GLN A 142 -39.62 -10.53 26.25
C GLN A 142 -38.21 -10.38 25.67
N ILE A 143 -38.08 -9.84 24.45
CA ILE A 143 -36.77 -9.62 23.83
C ILE A 143 -35.93 -8.62 24.65
N SER A 144 -36.56 -7.53 25.13
CA SER A 144 -35.87 -6.53 25.96
C SER A 144 -35.38 -7.11 27.28
N LEU A 145 -36.11 -8.08 27.84
CA LEU A 145 -35.72 -8.80 29.05
C LEU A 145 -34.51 -9.70 28.80
N ASP A 146 -34.52 -10.47 27.72
CA ASP A 146 -33.42 -11.36 27.34
C ASP A 146 -32.13 -10.55 27.08
N ASP A 147 -32.24 -9.43 26.35
CA ASP A 147 -31.14 -8.49 26.09
C ASP A 147 -30.57 -7.90 27.39
N ALA A 148 -31.44 -7.45 28.30
CA ALA A 148 -31.03 -6.89 29.58
C ALA A 148 -30.33 -7.93 30.47
N MET A 149 -30.80 -9.19 30.47
CA MET A 149 -30.15 -10.29 31.20
C MET A 149 -28.77 -10.62 30.62
N SER A 150 -28.64 -10.64 29.30
CA SER A 150 -27.36 -10.87 28.61
C SER A 150 -26.35 -9.77 28.96
N LEU A 151 -26.75 -8.51 28.82
CA LEU A 151 -25.92 -7.36 29.18
C LEU A 151 -25.53 -7.37 30.67
N GLN A 152 -26.47 -7.73 31.57
CA GLN A 152 -26.18 -7.84 33.01
C GLN A 152 -25.09 -8.89 33.27
N SER A 153 -25.16 -10.04 32.59
CA SER A 153 -24.18 -11.12 32.71
C SER A 153 -22.79 -10.67 32.28
N GLU A 154 -22.67 -10.02 31.13
CA GLU A 154 -21.38 -9.55 30.59
C GLU A 154 -20.77 -8.41 31.43
N LEU A 155 -21.59 -7.48 31.92
CA LEU A 155 -21.15 -6.43 32.85
C LEU A 155 -20.69 -7.03 34.19
N ALA A 156 -21.38 -8.04 34.72
CA ALA A 156 -21.03 -8.68 35.99
C ALA A 156 -19.73 -9.50 35.90
N LYS A 157 -19.45 -10.12 34.75
CA LYS A 157 -18.17 -10.81 34.46
C LYS A 157 -17.01 -9.83 34.24
N GLY A 158 -17.29 -8.56 34.00
CA GLY A 158 -16.29 -7.55 33.64
C GLY A 158 -15.75 -7.69 32.21
N ALA A 159 -16.42 -8.47 31.37
CA ALA A 159 -16.11 -8.58 29.95
C ALA A 159 -16.51 -7.31 29.19
N GLU A 160 -17.58 -6.65 29.65
CA GLU A 160 -18.07 -5.39 29.11
C GLU A 160 -18.02 -4.26 30.16
N ARG A 161 -17.91 -3.02 29.67
CA ARG A 161 -18.10 -1.78 30.41
C ARG A 161 -19.21 -0.96 29.75
N PHE A 162 -19.75 -0.01 30.50
CA PHE A 162 -20.86 0.79 30.05
C PHE A 162 -20.44 2.25 29.83
N PHE A 163 -20.90 2.82 28.73
CA PHE A 163 -20.59 4.18 28.31
C PHE A 163 -21.86 4.93 27.93
N GLN A 164 -21.82 6.26 28.06
CA GLN A 164 -22.74 7.15 27.38
C GLN A 164 -22.03 7.73 26.15
N PHE A 165 -22.66 7.58 24.99
CA PHE A 165 -22.17 7.96 23.69
C PHE A 165 -23.07 9.04 23.06
N GLY A 166 -22.46 10.14 22.64
CA GLY A 166 -23.10 11.20 21.85
C GLY A 166 -22.47 11.28 20.46
N LEU A 167 -23.29 11.34 19.41
CA LEU A 167 -22.84 11.47 18.03
C LEU A 167 -23.55 12.65 17.37
N TYR A 168 -22.76 13.64 16.97
CA TYR A 168 -23.23 14.89 16.36
C TYR A 168 -22.57 15.10 15.01
N ILE A 169 -23.35 15.59 14.04
CA ILE A 169 -22.93 15.78 12.65
C ILE A 169 -23.33 17.20 12.24
N THR A 170 -22.35 18.07 12.03
CA THR A 170 -22.58 19.42 11.50
C THR A 170 -22.28 19.45 10.01
N ILE A 171 -23.28 19.89 9.25
CA ILE A 171 -23.29 19.95 7.79
C ILE A 171 -23.11 21.43 7.39
N PRO A 172 -22.01 21.79 6.74
CA PRO A 172 -21.85 23.09 6.11
C PRO A 172 -22.57 23.16 4.74
N GLY A 173 -22.90 24.36 4.29
CA GLY A 173 -23.40 24.65 2.95
C GLY A 173 -23.15 26.11 2.58
N LYS A 174 -22.94 26.43 1.31
CA LYS A 174 -22.73 27.81 0.82
C LYS A 174 -24.06 28.55 0.65
N SER A 175 -25.16 27.81 0.56
CA SER A 175 -26.53 28.33 0.47
C SER A 175 -27.48 27.47 1.29
N VAL A 176 -28.67 27.99 1.60
CA VAL A 176 -29.72 27.25 2.31
C VAL A 176 -30.23 26.08 1.46
N GLU A 177 -30.28 26.25 0.14
CA GLU A 177 -30.68 25.24 -0.82
C GLU A 177 -29.71 24.04 -0.81
N GLU A 178 -28.40 24.31 -0.91
CA GLU A 178 -27.35 23.29 -0.80
C GLU A 178 -27.40 22.60 0.56
N LEU A 179 -27.52 23.36 1.65
CA LEU A 179 -27.62 22.81 3.00
C LEU A 179 -28.79 21.83 3.13
N ASN A 180 -29.96 22.18 2.59
CA ASN A 180 -31.14 21.31 2.59
C ASN A 180 -30.96 20.04 1.76
N GLN A 181 -30.30 20.15 0.61
CA GLN A 181 -30.00 18.99 -0.23
C GLN A 181 -29.05 18.02 0.46
N VAL A 182 -27.92 18.53 0.96
CA VAL A 182 -26.90 17.72 1.64
C VAL A 182 -27.46 17.12 2.92
N THR A 183 -28.26 17.86 3.69
CA THR A 183 -28.94 17.33 4.89
C THR A 183 -29.78 16.10 4.55
N LYS A 184 -30.61 16.16 3.50
CA LYS A 184 -31.44 15.01 3.09
C LYS A 184 -30.60 13.81 2.67
N GLN A 185 -29.47 14.03 2.01
CA GLN A 185 -28.56 12.97 1.60
C GLN A 185 -27.91 12.31 2.84
N VAL A 186 -27.43 13.11 3.79
CA VAL A 186 -26.87 12.61 5.06
C VAL A 186 -27.92 11.82 5.85
N GLU A 187 -29.14 12.34 5.99
CA GLU A 187 -30.25 11.63 6.64
C GLU A 187 -30.61 10.32 5.92
N SER A 188 -30.54 10.30 4.59
CA SER A 188 -30.76 9.07 3.81
C SER A 188 -29.68 8.03 4.06
N SER A 189 -28.40 8.43 4.11
CA SER A 189 -27.27 7.55 4.46
C SER A 189 -27.41 7.01 5.89
N LEU A 190 -27.77 7.86 6.84
CA LEU A 190 -28.05 7.44 8.22
C LEU A 190 -29.22 6.46 8.29
N GLY A 191 -30.31 6.72 7.56
CA GLY A 191 -31.48 5.86 7.50
C GLY A 191 -31.18 4.48 6.92
N ALA A 192 -30.30 4.38 5.91
CA ALA A 192 -29.84 3.10 5.36
C ALA A 192 -29.09 2.24 6.40
N LEU A 193 -28.43 2.89 7.36
CA LEU A 193 -27.76 2.25 8.50
C LEU A 193 -28.69 2.01 9.69
N LEU A 194 -30.00 2.28 9.54
CA LEU A 194 -31.00 2.24 10.61
C LEU A 194 -30.67 3.19 11.78
N ILE A 195 -29.92 4.26 11.50
CA ILE A 195 -29.61 5.33 12.46
C ILE A 195 -30.71 6.38 12.39
N ILE A 196 -31.20 6.79 13.55
CA ILE A 196 -32.23 7.83 13.66
C ILE A 196 -31.55 9.12 14.12
N SER A 197 -31.43 10.08 13.20
CA SER A 197 -30.98 11.44 13.50
C SER A 197 -32.14 12.41 13.68
N LYS A 198 -31.87 13.52 14.35
CA LYS A 198 -32.76 14.69 14.46
C LYS A 198 -31.98 15.97 14.28
N HIS A 199 -32.63 16.99 13.76
CA HIS A 199 -32.12 18.34 13.72
C HIS A 199 -32.01 18.91 15.14
N ALA A 200 -30.93 19.65 15.42
CA ALA A 200 -30.79 20.46 16.64
C ALA A 200 -31.67 21.72 16.60
N THR A 201 -32.95 21.57 16.23
CA THR A 201 -33.88 22.70 16.07
C THR A 201 -33.97 23.48 17.39
N LEU A 202 -33.91 24.81 17.31
CA LEU A 202 -33.80 25.75 18.45
C LEU A 202 -32.51 25.61 19.29
N GLN A 203 -31.60 24.70 18.93
CA GLN A 203 -30.32 24.45 19.62
C GLN A 203 -29.15 24.37 18.62
N MET A 204 -29.27 25.06 17.47
CA MET A 204 -28.29 24.98 16.38
C MET A 204 -26.93 25.57 16.80
N GLU A 205 -26.91 26.56 17.67
CA GLU A 205 -25.67 27.13 18.20
C GLU A 205 -24.94 26.14 19.12
N GLU A 206 -25.66 25.48 20.02
CA GLU A 206 -25.14 24.43 20.89
C GLU A 206 -24.66 23.23 20.07
N GLY A 207 -25.42 22.83 19.05
CA GLY A 207 -25.03 21.77 18.12
C GLY A 207 -23.74 22.10 17.38
N PHE A 208 -23.66 23.30 16.81
CA PHE A 208 -22.46 23.77 16.11
C PHE A 208 -21.24 23.76 17.04
N LYS A 209 -21.36 24.34 18.24
CA LYS A 209 -20.29 24.36 19.25
C LYS A 209 -19.87 22.95 19.68
N SER A 210 -20.82 22.02 19.78
CA SER A 210 -20.54 20.63 20.16
C SER A 210 -19.70 19.89 19.12
N THR A 211 -19.71 20.36 17.87
CA THR A 211 -18.87 19.79 16.80
C THR A 211 -17.53 20.50 16.59
N LEU A 212 -17.30 21.62 17.27
CA LEU A 212 -16.01 22.32 17.21
C LEU A 212 -14.96 21.55 18.02
N PRO A 213 -13.66 21.67 17.69
CA PRO A 213 -12.55 21.05 18.42
C PRO A 213 -12.27 21.76 19.77
N LEU A 214 -13.32 22.09 20.52
CA LEU A 214 -13.28 22.73 21.83
C LEU A 214 -13.46 21.73 22.97
N PHE A 215 -13.73 20.46 22.64
CA PHE A 215 -13.98 19.37 23.59
C PHE A 215 -15.09 19.70 24.60
N LYS A 216 -16.21 20.24 24.08
CA LYS A 216 -17.39 20.60 24.86
C LYS A 216 -18.63 20.02 24.21
N ASP A 217 -19.37 19.24 24.98
CA ASP A 217 -20.69 18.72 24.60
C ASP A 217 -21.75 19.68 25.15
N GLU A 218 -22.22 20.61 24.32
CA GLU A 218 -23.24 21.60 24.71
C GLU A 218 -24.67 21.06 24.49
N LEU A 219 -24.84 20.04 23.63
CA LEU A 219 -26.13 19.38 23.40
C LEU A 219 -26.49 18.40 24.52
N ASP A 220 -25.50 17.68 25.07
CA ASP A 220 -25.67 16.69 26.14
C ASP A 220 -26.65 15.55 25.79
N ILE A 221 -26.79 15.22 24.49
CA ILE A 221 -27.71 14.19 24.00
C ILE A 221 -26.97 12.87 23.85
N LYS A 222 -27.19 11.98 24.81
CA LYS A 222 -26.42 10.73 24.95
C LYS A 222 -27.29 9.49 24.88
N ARG A 223 -26.68 8.40 24.43
CA ARG A 223 -27.24 7.04 24.46
C ARG A 223 -26.27 6.09 25.13
N ASN A 224 -26.83 5.07 25.76
CA ASN A 224 -26.03 4.05 26.41
C ASN A 224 -25.47 3.07 25.38
N MET A 225 -24.19 2.72 25.51
CA MET A 225 -23.49 1.72 24.70
C MET A 225 -22.54 0.88 25.55
N ASP A 226 -22.38 -0.38 25.18
CA ASP A 226 -21.34 -1.29 25.68
C ASP A 226 -20.01 -1.06 24.96
N THR A 227 -18.94 -1.69 25.45
CA THR A 227 -17.57 -1.53 24.93
C THR A 227 -17.46 -2.04 23.50
N THR A 228 -18.06 -3.20 23.21
CA THR A 228 -17.95 -3.82 21.88
C THR A 228 -18.63 -2.94 20.83
N SER A 229 -19.86 -2.50 21.09
CA SER A 229 -20.54 -1.57 20.18
C SER A 229 -19.76 -0.27 19.98
N LEU A 230 -19.20 0.29 21.06
CA LEU A 230 -18.39 1.51 20.98
C LEU A 230 -17.09 1.31 20.19
N ALA A 231 -16.43 0.16 20.33
CA ALA A 231 -15.18 -0.11 19.60
C ALA A 231 -15.40 -0.14 18.08
N THR A 232 -16.58 -0.55 17.62
CA THR A 232 -16.92 -0.55 16.18
C THR A 232 -17.10 0.85 15.59
N THR A 233 -17.19 1.91 16.40
CA THR A 233 -17.31 3.30 15.93
C THR A 233 -15.96 3.90 15.51
N PHE A 234 -14.86 3.16 15.64
CA PHE A 234 -13.53 3.66 15.30
C PHE A 234 -13.40 3.85 13.77
N PRO A 235 -13.11 5.08 13.28
CA PRO A 235 -13.29 5.44 11.87
C PRO A 235 -12.13 5.06 10.94
N PHE A 236 -11.01 4.54 11.46
CA PHE A 236 -9.78 4.33 10.69
C PHE A 236 -9.53 2.85 10.40
N SER A 237 -10.22 2.33 9.40
CA SER A 237 -10.19 0.90 9.06
C SER A 237 -9.58 0.58 7.70
N THR A 238 -9.47 1.56 6.82
CA THR A 238 -8.76 1.42 5.54
C THR A 238 -7.34 1.97 5.67
N ALA A 239 -6.36 1.15 5.27
CA ALA A 239 -5.01 1.63 5.04
C ALA A 239 -5.01 2.39 3.71
N SER A 240 -4.96 3.72 3.74
CA SER A 240 -4.71 4.48 2.51
C SER A 240 -3.27 4.19 2.06
N LEU A 241 -3.14 3.40 0.99
CA LEU A 241 -1.86 3.07 0.37
C LEU A 241 -1.45 4.16 -0.63
N THR A 242 -1.45 5.41 -0.17
CA THR A 242 -1.13 6.57 -1.00
C THR A 242 0.13 7.25 -0.46
N ALA A 243 1.17 7.32 -1.28
CA ALA A 243 2.33 8.16 -1.01
C ALA A 243 2.20 9.50 -1.73
N ASN A 244 2.75 10.57 -1.13
CA ASN A 244 2.79 11.90 -1.75
C ASN A 244 3.83 12.03 -2.89
N ARG A 245 4.51 10.94 -3.25
CA ARG A 245 5.57 10.92 -4.27
C ARG A 245 5.55 9.60 -5.03
N GLY A 246 5.82 9.68 -6.33
CA GLY A 246 5.98 8.53 -7.20
C GLY A 246 5.07 8.62 -8.41
N ILE A 247 4.74 7.46 -8.97
CA ILE A 247 3.83 7.36 -10.11
C ILE A 247 2.45 6.94 -9.63
N LEU A 248 1.43 7.32 -10.39
CA LEU A 248 0.10 6.75 -10.23
C LEU A 248 0.12 5.29 -10.71
N TYR A 249 -0.38 4.36 -9.92
CA TYR A 249 -0.61 2.97 -10.34
C TYR A 249 -2.09 2.73 -10.66
N GLY A 250 -2.99 3.40 -9.94
CA GLY A 250 -4.41 3.22 -10.11
C GLY A 250 -5.25 4.00 -9.11
N ILE A 251 -6.51 3.61 -8.98
CA ILE A 251 -7.47 4.11 -8.01
C ILE A 251 -7.84 2.95 -7.08
N ASN A 252 -7.96 3.22 -5.79
CA ASN A 252 -8.44 2.26 -4.82
C ASN A 252 -9.95 2.00 -5.05
N GLU A 253 -10.31 0.74 -5.25
CA GLU A 253 -11.69 0.33 -5.56
C GLU A 253 -12.65 0.52 -4.39
N HIS A 254 -12.14 0.65 -3.15
CA HIS A 254 -12.98 0.80 -1.97
C HIS A 254 -13.38 2.25 -1.69
N ASP A 255 -12.44 3.19 -1.82
CA ASP A 255 -12.64 4.59 -1.38
C ASP A 255 -12.36 5.63 -2.48
N GLY A 256 -11.98 5.21 -3.69
CA GLY A 256 -11.68 6.10 -4.81
C GLY A 256 -10.38 6.91 -4.65
N SER A 257 -9.57 6.63 -3.62
CA SER A 257 -8.29 7.31 -3.41
C SER A 257 -7.24 6.90 -4.47
N LEU A 258 -6.29 7.78 -4.75
CA LEU A 258 -5.24 7.53 -5.74
C LEU A 258 -4.15 6.62 -5.16
N VAL A 259 -3.84 5.51 -5.82
CA VAL A 259 -2.69 4.67 -5.45
C VAL A 259 -1.45 5.24 -6.11
N ILE A 260 -0.77 6.16 -5.42
CA ILE A 260 0.47 6.79 -5.87
C ILE A 260 1.64 6.21 -5.08
N PHE A 261 2.69 5.74 -5.77
CA PHE A 261 3.82 5.10 -5.12
C PHE A 261 5.16 5.33 -5.84
N ASP A 262 6.23 5.55 -5.07
CA ASP A 262 7.62 5.52 -5.55
C ASP A 262 8.25 4.20 -5.12
N ARG A 263 8.35 3.22 -6.03
CA ARG A 263 8.92 1.91 -5.67
C ARG A 263 10.36 1.99 -5.16
N PHE A 264 11.12 3.06 -5.45
CA PHE A 264 12.47 3.25 -4.92
C PHE A 264 12.48 3.77 -3.47
N SER A 265 11.33 4.12 -2.88
CA SER A 265 11.23 4.43 -1.45
C SER A 265 10.96 3.21 -0.57
N LEU A 266 10.72 2.04 -1.16
CA LEU A 266 10.54 0.77 -0.44
C LEU A 266 11.88 0.19 0.00
N GLU A 267 11.83 -0.89 0.81
CA GLU A 267 13.02 -1.61 1.26
C GLU A 267 13.87 -2.12 0.09
N ASN A 268 13.23 -2.54 -0.99
CA ASN A 268 13.83 -2.75 -2.29
C ASN A 268 12.87 -2.29 -3.40
N ALA A 269 13.40 -2.00 -4.58
CA ALA A 269 12.60 -1.56 -5.71
C ALA A 269 12.09 -2.73 -6.57
N ASN A 270 12.17 -3.98 -6.10
CA ASN A 270 11.76 -5.14 -6.90
C ASN A 270 10.23 -5.29 -6.91
N SER A 271 9.72 -5.84 -8.01
CA SER A 271 8.31 -6.14 -8.17
C SER A 271 8.05 -7.48 -8.85
N VAL A 272 6.97 -8.11 -8.43
CA VAL A 272 6.39 -9.28 -9.10
C VAL A 272 4.99 -8.94 -9.58
N VAL A 273 4.70 -9.25 -10.83
CA VAL A 273 3.36 -9.11 -11.41
C VAL A 273 2.86 -10.47 -11.89
N LEU A 274 1.76 -10.94 -11.30
CA LEU A 274 1.12 -12.21 -11.60
C LEU A 274 -0.28 -11.96 -12.16
N ALA A 275 -0.59 -12.54 -13.33
CA ALA A 275 -1.83 -12.24 -14.04
C ALA A 275 -2.12 -13.32 -15.08
N LYS A 276 -3.37 -13.77 -15.24
CA LYS A 276 -3.71 -14.62 -16.40
C LYS A 276 -3.62 -13.83 -17.72
N SER A 277 -3.54 -14.54 -18.83
CA SER A 277 -3.56 -13.90 -20.17
C SER A 277 -4.77 -12.96 -20.35
N GLY A 278 -4.52 -11.77 -20.89
CA GLY A 278 -5.55 -10.75 -21.13
C GLY A 278 -6.05 -9.99 -19.89
N ALA A 279 -5.43 -10.16 -18.70
CA ALA A 279 -5.87 -9.46 -17.48
C ALA A 279 -5.39 -8.00 -17.35
N GLY A 280 -4.62 -7.48 -18.33
CA GLY A 280 -4.08 -6.11 -18.29
C GLY A 280 -2.63 -6.00 -17.82
N LYS A 281 -1.91 -7.12 -17.78
CA LYS A 281 -0.49 -7.24 -17.38
C LYS A 281 0.41 -6.28 -18.16
N SER A 282 0.44 -6.42 -19.49
CA SER A 282 1.30 -5.61 -20.37
C SER A 282 0.92 -4.14 -20.35
N PHE A 283 -0.38 -3.83 -20.21
CA PHE A 283 -0.87 -2.47 -20.06
C PHE A 283 -0.30 -1.81 -18.79
N LEU A 284 -0.41 -2.47 -17.64
CA LEU A 284 0.15 -2.01 -16.36
C LEU A 284 1.64 -1.73 -16.45
N ILE A 285 2.41 -2.68 -16.98
CA ILE A 285 3.87 -2.59 -17.01
C ILE A 285 4.34 -1.49 -17.96
N LYS A 286 3.73 -1.38 -19.14
CA LYS A 286 4.05 -0.29 -20.08
C LYS A 286 3.71 1.08 -19.50
N LEU A 287 2.60 1.18 -18.79
CA LEU A 287 2.21 2.40 -18.09
C LEU A 287 3.21 2.76 -16.98
N GLU A 288 3.62 1.78 -16.16
CA GLU A 288 4.68 1.97 -15.16
C GLU A 288 6.00 2.39 -15.81
N ALA A 289 6.40 1.75 -16.91
CA ALA A 289 7.65 2.05 -17.62
C ALA A 289 7.66 3.50 -18.12
N VAL A 290 6.60 3.92 -18.81
CA VAL A 290 6.45 5.29 -19.33
C VAL A 290 6.48 6.31 -18.20
N ARG A 291 5.66 6.11 -17.16
CA ARG A 291 5.62 7.02 -16.01
C ARG A 291 6.97 7.07 -15.31
N SER A 292 7.67 5.95 -15.17
CA SER A 292 9.01 5.90 -14.57
C SER A 292 10.06 6.66 -15.38
N LEU A 293 10.01 6.57 -16.72
CA LEU A 293 10.88 7.32 -17.62
C LEU A 293 10.70 8.84 -17.43
N MET A 294 9.45 9.31 -17.24
CA MET A 294 9.17 10.73 -16.96
C MET A 294 9.83 11.23 -15.67
N PHE A 295 10.06 10.35 -14.70
CA PHE A 295 10.77 10.65 -13.45
C PHE A 295 12.29 10.39 -13.51
N GLY A 296 12.84 10.14 -14.71
CA GLY A 296 14.28 9.97 -14.94
C GLY A 296 14.83 8.59 -14.55
N THR A 297 13.97 7.58 -14.39
CA THR A 297 14.38 6.19 -14.21
C THR A 297 14.61 5.55 -15.58
N GLU A 298 15.77 4.92 -15.80
CA GLU A 298 16.03 4.16 -17.04
C GLU A 298 15.27 2.82 -16.98
N VAL A 299 14.72 2.36 -18.10
CA VAL A 299 13.97 1.12 -18.22
C VAL A 299 14.66 0.20 -19.23
N ILE A 300 14.89 -1.04 -18.81
CA ILE A 300 15.44 -2.11 -19.62
C ILE A 300 14.41 -3.24 -19.63
N ALA A 301 13.98 -3.70 -20.81
CA ALA A 301 13.01 -4.80 -20.92
C ALA A 301 13.58 -5.97 -21.72
N ILE A 302 13.35 -7.18 -21.24
CA ILE A 302 13.56 -8.43 -21.98
C ILE A 302 12.19 -8.90 -22.44
N ASP A 303 11.99 -8.91 -23.76
CA ASP A 303 10.67 -9.01 -24.38
C ASP A 303 10.61 -10.21 -25.35
N PRO A 304 10.08 -11.36 -24.90
CA PRO A 304 9.90 -12.55 -25.74
C PRO A 304 8.68 -12.48 -26.66
N GLU A 305 7.76 -11.53 -26.46
CA GLU A 305 6.52 -11.41 -27.23
C GLU A 305 6.53 -10.21 -28.20
N GLY A 306 7.50 -9.31 -28.07
CA GLY A 306 7.64 -8.10 -28.89
C GLY A 306 6.64 -7.00 -28.54
N GLU A 307 6.03 -7.03 -27.35
CA GLU A 307 5.00 -6.08 -26.92
C GLU A 307 5.53 -4.67 -26.57
N TYR A 308 6.82 -4.53 -26.30
CA TYR A 308 7.46 -3.27 -25.91
C TYR A 308 8.15 -2.57 -27.08
N VAL A 309 8.22 -3.20 -28.26
CA VAL A 309 8.88 -2.64 -29.46
C VAL A 309 8.22 -1.35 -29.92
N ALA A 310 6.88 -1.34 -30.03
CA ALA A 310 6.14 -0.14 -30.43
C ALA A 310 6.33 0.98 -29.40
N LEU A 311 6.32 0.65 -28.11
CA LEU A 311 6.56 1.61 -27.03
C LEU A 311 7.94 2.25 -27.15
N ALA A 312 8.98 1.44 -27.37
CA ALA A 312 10.34 1.92 -27.54
C ALA A 312 10.47 2.82 -28.76
N GLN A 313 9.87 2.46 -29.90
CA GLN A 313 9.91 3.30 -31.10
C GLN A 313 9.25 4.67 -30.87
N THR A 314 8.12 4.72 -30.16
CA THR A 314 7.42 5.98 -29.88
C THR A 314 8.18 6.89 -28.93
N TYR A 315 8.87 6.34 -27.93
CA TYR A 315 9.64 7.12 -26.95
C TYR A 315 11.11 7.34 -27.34
N GLY A 316 11.51 7.02 -28.57
CA GLY A 316 12.90 7.13 -29.02
C GLY A 316 13.85 6.19 -28.28
N GLY A 317 13.31 5.09 -27.74
CA GLY A 317 14.03 3.99 -27.12
C GLY A 317 14.84 3.16 -28.12
N LYS A 318 15.79 2.38 -27.60
CA LYS A 318 16.64 1.48 -28.37
C LYS A 318 16.05 0.08 -28.39
N VAL A 319 15.62 -0.38 -29.55
CA VAL A 319 15.22 -1.78 -29.76
C VAL A 319 16.44 -2.57 -30.21
N VAL A 320 16.76 -3.62 -29.45
CA VAL A 320 17.82 -4.58 -29.73
C VAL A 320 17.15 -5.86 -30.20
N GLU A 321 17.12 -6.05 -31.52
CA GLU A 321 16.62 -7.28 -32.14
C GLU A 321 17.64 -8.40 -31.94
N PHE A 322 17.25 -9.47 -31.24
CA PHE A 322 18.07 -10.65 -31.07
C PHE A 322 17.56 -11.77 -31.98
N SER A 323 18.29 -12.01 -33.06
CA SER A 323 17.99 -13.04 -34.04
C SER A 323 19.29 -13.64 -34.58
N MET A 324 19.20 -14.78 -35.26
CA MET A 324 20.36 -15.45 -35.87
C MET A 324 21.17 -14.51 -36.77
N ASN A 325 20.49 -13.64 -37.52
CA ASN A 325 21.07 -12.71 -38.47
C ASN A 325 21.33 -11.31 -37.88
N SER A 326 21.00 -11.08 -36.61
CA SER A 326 21.17 -9.77 -35.99
C SER A 326 22.66 -9.40 -35.96
N PRO A 327 23.02 -8.14 -36.30
CA PRO A 327 24.38 -7.66 -36.13
C PRO A 327 24.77 -7.52 -34.64
N VAL A 328 23.79 -7.47 -33.73
CA VAL A 328 24.04 -7.33 -32.30
C VAL A 328 24.42 -8.67 -31.69
N LYS A 329 25.52 -8.68 -30.94
CA LYS A 329 26.09 -9.87 -30.29
C LYS A 329 26.39 -9.59 -28.83
N ILE A 330 26.19 -10.61 -28.00
CA ILE A 330 26.49 -10.60 -26.57
C ILE A 330 27.42 -11.78 -26.29
N ASN A 331 28.61 -11.49 -25.78
CA ASN A 331 29.54 -12.51 -25.32
C ASN A 331 29.20 -12.90 -23.87
N PRO A 332 28.79 -14.16 -23.58
CA PRO A 332 28.50 -14.59 -22.22
C PRO A 332 29.75 -14.64 -21.31
N PHE A 333 30.96 -14.59 -21.87
CA PHE A 333 32.22 -14.57 -21.13
C PHE A 333 32.71 -13.14 -20.79
N ASP A 334 31.99 -12.09 -21.20
CA ASP A 334 32.36 -10.69 -21.00
C ASP A 334 32.34 -10.28 -19.52
N LEU A 335 33.42 -9.68 -19.02
CA LEU A 335 33.54 -9.25 -17.61
C LEU A 335 33.04 -7.81 -17.44
N SER A 336 32.57 -7.47 -16.24
CA SER A 336 32.16 -6.09 -15.89
C SER A 336 33.34 -5.13 -15.81
N GLN A 337 34.54 -5.64 -15.52
CA GLN A 337 35.78 -4.87 -15.35
C GLN A 337 35.72 -3.93 -14.13
N ILE A 338 34.96 -4.32 -13.09
CA ILE A 338 34.73 -3.51 -11.89
C ILE A 338 35.33 -4.23 -10.69
N VAL A 339 36.37 -3.64 -10.14
CA VAL A 339 36.99 -4.14 -8.92
C VAL A 339 36.11 -3.74 -7.73
N THR A 340 35.48 -4.73 -7.10
CA THR A 340 34.77 -4.56 -5.83
C THR A 340 35.58 -5.22 -4.73
N GLU A 341 35.90 -4.46 -3.67
CA GLU A 341 36.70 -4.96 -2.56
C GLU A 341 36.05 -6.21 -1.92
N GLY A 342 36.81 -7.30 -1.84
CA GLY A 342 36.35 -8.59 -1.30
C GLY A 342 35.54 -9.48 -2.26
N GLU A 343 35.24 -9.05 -3.49
CA GLU A 343 34.55 -9.86 -4.50
C GLU A 343 35.55 -10.32 -5.59
N ASN A 344 35.56 -11.62 -5.91
CA ASN A 344 36.31 -12.15 -7.05
C ASN A 344 35.40 -12.19 -8.29
N GLU A 345 35.54 -11.18 -9.16
CA GLU A 345 34.72 -11.01 -10.35
C GLU A 345 34.80 -12.21 -11.31
N LEU A 346 36.01 -12.73 -11.57
CA LEU A 346 36.20 -13.90 -12.42
C LEU A 346 35.46 -15.12 -11.87
N SER A 347 35.55 -15.37 -10.55
CA SER A 347 34.82 -16.49 -9.93
C SER A 347 33.30 -16.32 -10.03
N LEU A 348 32.78 -15.11 -9.82
CA LEU A 348 31.34 -14.83 -10.00
C LEU A 348 30.89 -15.04 -11.45
N LYS A 349 31.75 -14.70 -12.41
CA LYS A 349 31.50 -14.90 -13.83
C LYS A 349 31.52 -16.37 -14.22
N ILE A 350 32.49 -17.14 -13.73
CA ILE A 350 32.54 -18.59 -13.94
C ILE A 350 31.26 -19.25 -13.41
N LEU A 351 30.77 -18.84 -12.24
CA LEU A 351 29.49 -19.31 -11.71
C LEU A 351 28.28 -18.96 -12.60
N SER A 352 28.24 -17.76 -13.20
CA SER A 352 27.15 -17.41 -14.13
C SER A 352 27.24 -18.19 -15.45
N ILE A 353 28.45 -18.46 -15.94
CA ILE A 353 28.65 -19.30 -17.11
C ILE A 353 28.26 -20.76 -16.82
N HIS A 354 28.55 -21.29 -15.63
CA HIS A 354 28.05 -22.62 -15.21
C HIS A 354 26.52 -22.69 -15.27
N ALA A 355 25.84 -21.68 -14.75
CA ALA A 355 24.38 -21.61 -14.83
C ALA A 355 23.90 -21.56 -16.30
N LEU A 356 24.56 -20.79 -17.16
CA LEU A 356 24.28 -20.77 -18.60
C LEU A 356 24.50 -22.15 -19.24
N MET A 357 25.59 -22.84 -18.91
CA MET A 357 25.90 -24.16 -19.47
C MET A 357 24.84 -25.19 -19.09
N ARG A 358 24.27 -25.11 -17.88
CA ARG A 358 23.16 -25.98 -17.46
C ARG A 358 21.87 -25.70 -18.24
N VAL A 359 21.60 -24.45 -18.61
CA VAL A 359 20.48 -24.13 -19.52
C VAL A 359 20.73 -24.71 -20.92
N ILE A 360 21.97 -24.62 -21.40
CA ILE A 360 22.38 -25.08 -22.74
C ILE A 360 22.43 -26.61 -22.87
N MET A 361 22.97 -27.28 -21.86
CA MET A 361 23.31 -28.71 -21.88
C MET A 361 22.33 -29.60 -21.12
N GLY A 362 21.42 -28.99 -20.34
CA GLY A 362 20.55 -29.70 -19.40
C GLY A 362 21.32 -30.19 -18.18
N ASP A 363 20.99 -31.40 -17.71
CA ASP A 363 21.61 -31.98 -16.53
C ASP A 363 23.11 -32.23 -16.75
N ILE A 364 23.90 -31.76 -15.78
CA ILE A 364 25.35 -31.92 -15.70
C ILE A 364 25.65 -32.63 -14.37
N SER A 365 26.28 -33.80 -14.44
CA SER A 365 26.71 -34.60 -13.28
C SER A 365 27.81 -33.88 -12.48
N PRO A 366 28.02 -34.22 -11.19
CA PRO A 366 29.08 -33.59 -10.38
C PRO A 366 30.48 -33.72 -10.99
N GLU A 367 30.74 -34.81 -11.73
CA GLU A 367 32.02 -35.05 -12.38
C GLU A 367 32.16 -34.18 -13.63
N GLU A 368 31.11 -34.08 -14.46
CA GLU A 368 31.08 -33.16 -15.60
C GLU A 368 31.18 -31.70 -15.16
N ASP A 369 30.58 -31.33 -14.02
CA ASP A 369 30.64 -29.99 -13.44
C ASP A 369 32.08 -29.62 -13.03
N ALA A 370 32.80 -30.54 -12.38
CA ALA A 370 34.22 -30.35 -12.04
C ALA A 370 35.13 -30.25 -13.28
N ILE A 371 34.78 -30.95 -14.36
CA ILE A 371 35.49 -30.84 -15.65
C ILE A 371 35.21 -29.47 -16.27
N LEU A 372 33.95 -29.06 -16.30
CA LEU A 372 33.54 -27.77 -16.84
C LEU A 372 34.20 -26.61 -16.10
N ASP A 373 34.30 -26.68 -14.76
CA ASP A 373 34.96 -25.67 -13.96
C ASP A 373 36.44 -25.50 -14.32
N ARG A 374 37.18 -26.63 -14.39
CA ARG A 374 38.58 -26.63 -14.83
C ARG A 374 38.72 -26.08 -16.25
N ALA A 375 37.83 -26.45 -17.16
CA ALA A 375 37.83 -25.97 -18.54
C ALA A 375 37.58 -24.46 -18.62
N LEU A 376 36.62 -23.93 -17.86
CA LEU A 376 36.34 -22.49 -17.81
C LEU A 376 37.52 -21.69 -17.28
N VAL A 377 38.13 -22.12 -16.17
CA VAL A 377 39.33 -21.48 -15.61
C VAL A 377 40.47 -21.47 -16.63
N GLU A 378 40.71 -22.60 -17.30
CA GLU A 378 41.76 -22.70 -18.32
C GLU A 378 41.46 -21.84 -19.56
N THR A 379 40.19 -21.75 -19.96
CA THR A 379 39.73 -20.91 -21.08
C THR A 379 40.06 -19.44 -20.84
N TYR A 380 39.80 -18.93 -19.63
CA TYR A 380 40.20 -17.56 -19.25
C TYR A 380 41.73 -17.42 -19.16
N ARG A 381 42.42 -18.41 -18.59
CA ARG A 381 43.89 -18.39 -18.49
C ARG A 381 44.57 -18.30 -19.86
N GLN A 382 44.06 -18.96 -20.88
CA GLN A 382 44.60 -18.89 -22.25
C GLN A 382 44.46 -17.50 -22.89
N LYS A 383 43.52 -16.68 -22.42
CA LYS A 383 43.41 -15.25 -22.79
C LYS A 383 44.20 -14.33 -21.85
N GLY A 384 44.99 -14.89 -20.95
CA GLY A 384 45.76 -14.14 -19.97
C GLY A 384 44.90 -13.50 -18.88
N ILE A 385 43.69 -14.01 -18.63
CA ILE A 385 42.78 -13.52 -17.59
C ILE A 385 42.86 -14.44 -16.37
N THR A 386 43.07 -13.85 -15.18
CA THR A 386 43.23 -14.58 -13.92
C THR A 386 42.42 -13.92 -12.79
N SER A 387 42.60 -14.39 -11.56
CA SER A 387 42.01 -13.76 -10.38
C SER A 387 42.56 -12.36 -10.10
N ASP A 388 43.67 -11.98 -10.73
CA ASP A 388 44.19 -10.61 -10.68
C ASP A 388 43.26 -9.66 -11.45
N PRO A 389 42.64 -8.65 -10.81
CA PRO A 389 41.73 -7.72 -11.45
C PRO A 389 42.35 -6.94 -12.63
N ASP A 390 43.67 -6.71 -12.63
CA ASP A 390 44.32 -5.97 -13.72
C ASP A 390 44.29 -6.76 -15.03
N THR A 391 44.31 -8.09 -14.94
CA THR A 391 44.24 -8.99 -16.11
C THR A 391 42.86 -9.07 -16.74
N GLN A 392 41.81 -8.69 -16.00
CA GLN A 392 40.40 -8.81 -16.42
C GLN A 392 39.96 -7.73 -17.41
N ARG A 393 40.89 -6.87 -17.84
CA ARG A 393 40.71 -5.91 -18.94
C ARG A 393 41.04 -6.50 -20.31
N ASN A 394 41.70 -7.67 -20.34
CA ASN A 394 42.04 -8.37 -21.58
C ASN A 394 40.77 -8.82 -22.32
N GLU A 395 40.91 -9.10 -23.61
CA GLU A 395 39.79 -9.56 -24.43
C GLU A 395 39.25 -10.91 -23.88
N PRO A 396 37.96 -10.98 -23.52
CA PRO A 396 37.38 -12.18 -22.93
C PRO A 396 37.31 -13.32 -23.96
N PRO A 397 37.34 -14.59 -23.50
CA PRO A 397 37.21 -15.73 -24.39
C PRO A 397 35.84 -15.81 -25.06
N LEU A 398 35.73 -16.67 -26.06
CA LEU A 398 34.48 -17.02 -26.72
C LEU A 398 34.06 -18.45 -26.38
N MET A 399 32.81 -18.80 -26.71
CA MET A 399 32.30 -20.17 -26.54
C MET A 399 33.15 -21.20 -27.29
N GLU A 400 33.69 -20.84 -28.45
CA GLU A 400 34.60 -21.68 -29.22
C GLU A 400 35.94 -21.93 -28.52
N ASP A 401 36.44 -20.98 -27.72
CA ASP A 401 37.65 -21.19 -26.93
C ASP A 401 37.40 -22.26 -25.87
N LEU A 402 36.25 -22.22 -25.17
CA LEU A 402 35.85 -23.26 -24.22
C LEU A 402 35.72 -24.63 -24.89
N TYR A 403 35.10 -24.69 -26.07
CA TYR A 403 34.98 -25.93 -26.84
C TYR A 403 36.35 -26.51 -27.22
N LYS A 404 37.32 -25.68 -27.64
CA LYS A 404 38.68 -26.12 -27.93
C LYS A 404 39.39 -26.67 -26.69
N VAL A 405 39.21 -26.01 -25.54
CA VAL A 405 39.76 -26.49 -24.26
C VAL A 405 39.17 -27.85 -23.91
N LEU A 406 37.85 -28.02 -23.97
CA LEU A 406 37.17 -29.29 -23.67
C LEU A 406 37.61 -30.44 -24.58
N ILE A 407 37.82 -30.19 -25.88
CA ILE A 407 38.36 -31.20 -26.80
C ILE A 407 39.81 -31.56 -26.49
N GLY A 408 40.60 -30.60 -26.01
CA GLY A 408 41.99 -30.80 -25.64
C GLY A 408 42.17 -31.58 -24.33
N MET A 409 41.10 -31.76 -23.54
CA MET A 409 41.15 -32.57 -22.32
C MET A 409 41.11 -34.07 -22.68
N GLU A 410 42.04 -34.86 -22.13
CA GLU A 410 42.12 -36.32 -22.34
C GLU A 410 41.09 -37.12 -21.51
N GLU A 411 39.88 -36.58 -21.35
CA GLU A 411 38.80 -37.15 -20.54
C GLU A 411 37.54 -37.35 -21.39
N ASP A 412 36.98 -38.56 -21.44
CA ASP A 412 35.80 -38.88 -22.28
C ASP A 412 34.58 -38.00 -21.99
N LYS A 413 34.38 -37.65 -20.71
CA LYS A 413 33.30 -36.74 -20.28
C LYS A 413 33.50 -35.31 -20.77
N ALA A 414 34.74 -34.84 -20.90
CA ALA A 414 35.02 -33.52 -21.47
C ALA A 414 34.63 -33.46 -22.95
N ARG A 415 34.89 -34.55 -23.70
CA ARG A 415 34.43 -34.68 -25.09
C ARG A 415 32.90 -34.67 -25.19
N LEU A 416 32.20 -35.36 -24.29
CA LEU A 416 30.73 -35.33 -24.27
C LEU A 416 30.18 -33.91 -24.05
N LEU A 417 30.79 -33.12 -23.17
CA LEU A 417 30.43 -31.71 -22.98
C LEU A 417 30.72 -30.87 -24.24
N ALA A 418 31.85 -31.10 -24.90
CA ALA A 418 32.19 -30.43 -26.16
C ALA A 418 31.18 -30.74 -27.27
N ASP A 419 30.74 -32.00 -27.39
CA ASP A 419 29.74 -32.42 -28.37
C ASP A 419 28.39 -31.69 -28.16
N ARG A 420 27.99 -31.47 -26.91
CA ARG A 420 26.78 -30.68 -26.59
C ARG A 420 26.91 -29.20 -27.00
N LEU A 421 28.12 -28.63 -26.95
CA LEU A 421 28.40 -27.25 -27.38
C LEU A 421 28.49 -27.10 -28.90
N GLU A 422 28.88 -28.15 -29.62
CA GLU A 422 29.21 -28.06 -31.04
C GLU A 422 28.06 -27.48 -31.88
N LYS A 423 26.80 -27.80 -31.53
CA LYS A 423 25.60 -27.28 -32.22
C LYS A 423 25.48 -25.75 -32.18
N PHE A 424 26.05 -25.08 -31.17
CA PHE A 424 26.03 -23.62 -31.00
C PHE A 424 27.22 -22.91 -31.65
N ILE A 425 28.25 -23.66 -32.04
CA ILE A 425 29.51 -23.13 -32.58
C ILE A 425 29.64 -23.41 -34.07
N LYS A 426 29.37 -24.64 -34.50
CA LYS A 426 29.48 -25.09 -35.90
C LYS A 426 28.14 -25.49 -36.52
N GLY A 427 27.12 -25.68 -35.71
CA GLY A 427 25.82 -26.22 -36.14
C GLY A 427 24.84 -25.19 -36.68
N SER A 428 23.56 -25.56 -36.70
CA SER A 428 22.46 -24.71 -37.18
C SER A 428 22.20 -23.46 -36.32
N LEU A 429 22.80 -23.38 -35.13
CA LEU A 429 22.64 -22.28 -34.16
C LEU A 429 23.84 -21.33 -34.13
N THR A 430 24.72 -21.41 -35.14
CA THR A 430 25.91 -20.58 -35.26
C THR A 430 25.52 -19.11 -35.47
N GLY A 431 26.18 -18.20 -34.74
CA GLY A 431 26.10 -16.77 -34.96
C GLY A 431 25.54 -15.95 -33.81
N ILE A 432 24.80 -16.52 -32.86
CA ILE A 432 24.26 -15.77 -31.71
C ILE A 432 25.27 -15.71 -30.55
N PHE A 433 26.00 -16.80 -30.32
CA PHE A 433 26.66 -17.06 -29.03
C PHE A 433 28.19 -16.98 -29.05
N ASN A 434 28.81 -16.91 -30.23
CA ASN A 434 30.26 -17.04 -30.41
C ASN A 434 30.90 -15.80 -31.05
N GLN A 435 30.61 -14.62 -30.52
CA GLN A 435 31.20 -13.35 -30.96
C GLN A 435 31.37 -12.38 -29.78
N GLN A 436 32.27 -11.41 -29.92
CA GLN A 436 32.47 -10.39 -28.90
C GLN A 436 31.26 -9.46 -28.78
N SER A 437 30.99 -9.01 -27.54
CA SER A 437 29.91 -8.05 -27.27
C SER A 437 30.12 -6.76 -28.05
N ASN A 438 29.11 -6.31 -28.80
CA ASN A 438 29.17 -5.07 -29.60
C ASN A 438 28.04 -4.08 -29.29
N LEU A 439 27.34 -4.29 -28.17
CA LEU A 439 26.25 -3.47 -27.68
C LEU A 439 26.69 -2.60 -26.49
N ASN A 440 26.05 -1.43 -26.36
CA ASN A 440 26.01 -0.63 -25.13
C ASN A 440 24.56 -0.30 -24.76
N ILE A 441 24.29 -0.16 -23.45
CA ILE A 441 23.01 0.30 -22.90
C ILE A 441 23.16 1.79 -22.58
N ASP A 442 22.88 2.63 -23.55
CA ASP A 442 23.10 4.09 -23.53
C ASP A 442 21.80 4.90 -23.70
N ASN A 443 20.67 4.23 -23.91
CA ASN A 443 19.36 4.85 -24.05
C ASN A 443 18.53 4.64 -22.77
N PRO A 444 17.81 5.68 -22.28
CA PRO A 444 16.92 5.56 -21.13
C PRO A 444 15.88 4.45 -21.25
N LEU A 445 15.44 4.09 -22.46
CA LEU A 445 14.58 2.94 -22.72
C LEU A 445 15.29 1.97 -23.66
N THR A 446 15.63 0.78 -23.19
CA THR A 446 16.25 -0.28 -24.01
C THR A 446 15.40 -1.54 -23.96
N VAL A 447 14.96 -2.03 -25.12
CA VAL A 447 14.13 -3.24 -25.25
C VAL A 447 14.90 -4.31 -26.00
N PHE A 448 15.12 -5.46 -25.38
CA PHE A 448 15.68 -6.64 -26.01
C PHE A 448 14.55 -7.51 -26.54
N ASN A 449 14.28 -7.42 -27.84
CA ASN A 449 13.27 -8.23 -28.51
C ASN A 449 13.86 -9.57 -28.92
N ILE A 450 13.31 -10.67 -28.38
CA ILE A 450 13.75 -12.03 -28.69
C ILE A 450 12.63 -12.88 -29.34
N ARG A 451 11.54 -12.25 -29.78
CA ARG A 451 10.36 -12.92 -30.34
C ARG A 451 10.70 -13.87 -31.49
N ASP A 452 11.61 -13.45 -32.35
CA ASP A 452 11.97 -14.16 -33.59
C ASP A 452 12.94 -15.34 -33.33
N LEU A 453 13.32 -15.59 -32.07
CA LEU A 453 14.05 -16.80 -31.69
C LEU A 453 13.10 -17.99 -31.50
N GLN A 454 13.60 -19.17 -31.89
CA GLN A 454 12.95 -20.44 -31.57
C GLN A 454 12.79 -20.61 -30.05
N SER A 455 11.73 -21.30 -29.63
CA SER A 455 11.36 -21.51 -28.23
C SER A 455 12.51 -22.04 -27.38
N GLU A 456 13.31 -22.95 -27.93
CA GLU A 456 14.42 -23.61 -27.25
C GLU A 456 15.61 -22.67 -27.00
N LEU A 457 15.70 -21.56 -27.75
CA LEU A 457 16.77 -20.57 -27.62
C LEU A 457 16.40 -19.42 -26.69
N ARG A 458 15.11 -19.20 -26.44
CA ARG A 458 14.63 -18.07 -25.62
C ARG A 458 15.21 -18.10 -24.20
N PRO A 459 15.19 -19.22 -23.44
CA PRO A 459 15.80 -19.25 -22.11
C PRO A 459 17.30 -18.92 -22.12
N ILE A 460 18.03 -19.40 -23.14
CA ILE A 460 19.47 -19.13 -23.31
C ILE A 460 19.70 -17.64 -23.58
N ALA A 461 18.95 -17.05 -24.52
CA ALA A 461 19.05 -15.64 -24.85
C ALA A 461 18.66 -14.75 -23.66
N MET A 462 17.56 -15.05 -22.97
CA MET A 462 17.13 -14.32 -21.78
C MET A 462 18.21 -14.35 -20.69
N PHE A 463 18.80 -15.52 -20.41
CA PHE A 463 19.89 -15.63 -19.43
C PHE A 463 21.09 -14.77 -19.82
N MET A 464 21.51 -14.82 -21.09
CA MET A 464 22.64 -14.04 -21.58
C MET A 464 22.39 -12.54 -21.54
N ILE A 465 21.20 -12.09 -21.94
CA ILE A 465 20.81 -10.68 -21.87
C ILE A 465 20.77 -10.24 -20.41
N LEU A 466 20.20 -11.05 -19.52
CA LEU A 466 20.14 -10.78 -18.08
C LEU A 466 21.55 -10.65 -17.47
N ASP A 467 22.45 -11.58 -17.77
CA ASP A 467 23.85 -11.54 -17.31
C ASP A 467 24.61 -10.35 -17.89
N TYR A 468 24.40 -10.01 -19.17
CA TYR A 468 24.97 -8.82 -19.79
C TYR A 468 24.46 -7.53 -19.14
N VAL A 469 23.15 -7.38 -18.94
CA VAL A 469 22.56 -6.23 -18.25
C VAL A 469 23.13 -6.11 -16.85
N TRP A 470 23.13 -7.19 -16.07
CA TRP A 470 23.68 -7.23 -14.72
C TRP A 470 25.16 -6.82 -14.68
N THR A 471 25.94 -7.24 -15.69
CA THR A 471 27.36 -6.91 -15.85
C THR A 471 27.57 -5.42 -16.16
N LYS A 472 26.73 -4.81 -17.02
CA LYS A 472 26.88 -3.39 -17.43
C LYS A 472 26.35 -2.40 -16.38
N ILE A 473 25.22 -2.70 -15.72
CA ILE A 473 24.62 -1.74 -14.77
C ILE A 473 25.49 -1.47 -13.54
N LYS A 474 26.38 -2.42 -13.16
CA LYS A 474 27.28 -2.25 -12.02
C LYS A 474 28.23 -1.07 -12.19
N LYS A 475 28.48 -0.61 -13.42
CA LYS A 475 29.46 0.45 -13.74
C LYS A 475 29.03 1.83 -13.24
N GLU A 476 27.73 2.09 -13.16
CA GLU A 476 27.21 3.41 -12.84
C GLU A 476 25.95 3.29 -11.97
N LEU A 477 25.93 3.98 -10.83
CA LEU A 477 24.75 4.03 -9.97
C LEU A 477 23.70 4.99 -10.55
N LYS A 478 22.63 4.43 -11.10
CA LYS A 478 21.43 5.15 -11.57
C LYS A 478 20.18 4.35 -11.21
N LYS A 479 19.05 5.04 -11.09
CA LYS A 479 17.74 4.39 -10.95
C LYS A 479 17.41 3.66 -12.24
N ARG A 480 17.25 2.34 -12.16
CA ARG A 480 16.89 1.50 -13.31
C ARG A 480 15.78 0.54 -12.95
N ILE A 481 14.88 0.26 -13.89
CA ILE A 481 13.95 -0.85 -13.81
C ILE A 481 14.37 -1.88 -14.87
N LEU A 482 14.60 -3.12 -14.45
CA LEU A 482 14.80 -4.25 -15.35
C LEU A 482 13.55 -5.12 -15.36
N ILE A 483 12.88 -5.15 -16.50
CA ILE A 483 11.67 -5.91 -16.75
C ILE A 483 12.07 -7.24 -17.41
N ILE A 484 11.68 -8.35 -16.78
CA ILE A 484 11.76 -9.69 -17.35
C ILE A 484 10.33 -10.15 -17.62
N ASP A 485 9.89 -10.03 -18.86
CA ASP A 485 8.60 -10.58 -19.27
C ASP A 485 8.69 -12.09 -19.50
N GLU A 486 7.60 -12.80 -19.23
CA GLU A 486 7.52 -14.27 -19.20
C GLU A 486 8.70 -14.91 -18.45
N ALA A 487 8.96 -14.43 -17.23
CA ALA A 487 10.08 -14.87 -16.41
C ALA A 487 10.04 -16.38 -16.10
N TRP A 488 8.89 -17.06 -16.26
CA TRP A 488 8.76 -18.51 -16.07
C TRP A 488 9.70 -19.32 -16.97
N HIS A 489 10.04 -18.83 -18.17
CA HIS A 489 11.02 -19.48 -19.06
C HIS A 489 12.36 -19.75 -18.37
N LEU A 490 12.80 -18.85 -17.50
CA LEU A 490 14.03 -19.00 -16.73
C LEU A 490 13.80 -19.80 -15.43
N MET A 491 12.59 -19.77 -14.87
CA MET A 491 12.27 -20.45 -13.62
C MET A 491 12.24 -21.97 -13.74
N GLN A 492 12.08 -22.50 -14.95
CA GLN A 492 12.14 -23.94 -15.23
C GLN A 492 13.52 -24.55 -14.94
N TYR A 493 14.58 -23.74 -14.94
CA TYR A 493 15.94 -24.18 -14.70
C TYR A 493 16.42 -23.68 -13.33
N LYS A 494 16.81 -24.62 -12.46
CA LYS A 494 17.21 -24.32 -11.07
C LYS A 494 18.29 -23.23 -10.98
N ASP A 495 19.32 -23.31 -11.81
CA ASP A 495 20.44 -22.36 -11.76
C ASP A 495 20.08 -20.99 -12.35
N SER A 496 19.20 -20.94 -13.34
CA SER A 496 18.65 -19.66 -13.84
C SER A 496 17.76 -18.99 -12.80
N ALA A 497 16.89 -19.76 -12.14
CA ALA A 497 16.07 -19.27 -11.04
C ALA A 497 16.94 -18.76 -9.87
N ALA A 498 18.00 -19.49 -9.52
CA ALA A 498 18.98 -19.06 -8.52
C ALA A 498 19.72 -17.78 -8.94
N TYR A 499 20.01 -17.61 -10.23
CA TYR A 499 20.64 -16.41 -10.77
C TYR A 499 19.74 -15.18 -10.65
N ILE A 500 18.46 -15.29 -11.08
CA ILE A 500 17.46 -14.22 -10.91
C ILE A 500 17.31 -13.85 -9.43
N TYR A 501 17.20 -14.86 -8.56
CA TYR A 501 17.12 -14.63 -7.13
C TYR A 501 18.36 -13.90 -6.58
N GLY A 502 19.55 -14.25 -7.07
CA GLY A 502 20.80 -13.54 -6.75
C GLY A 502 20.80 -12.08 -7.20
N ILE A 503 20.17 -11.77 -8.34
CA ILE A 503 19.96 -10.39 -8.80
C ILE A 503 18.96 -9.68 -7.88
N ALA A 504 17.80 -10.29 -7.59
CA ALA A 504 16.77 -9.72 -6.72
C ALA A 504 17.33 -9.32 -5.35
N LYS A 505 18.21 -10.14 -4.76
CA LYS A 505 18.86 -9.83 -3.46
C LYS A 505 19.85 -8.68 -3.51
N ARG A 506 20.50 -8.45 -4.66
CA ARG A 506 21.58 -7.48 -4.82
C ARG A 506 21.17 -6.21 -5.56
N SER A 507 20.00 -6.21 -6.20
CA SER A 507 19.49 -5.13 -7.05
C SER A 507 19.52 -3.77 -6.34
N ARG A 508 19.15 -3.74 -5.04
CA ARG A 508 19.18 -2.56 -4.18
C ARG A 508 20.56 -1.87 -4.13
N LYS A 509 21.66 -2.63 -4.09
CA LYS A 509 23.03 -2.08 -4.03
C LYS A 509 23.35 -1.22 -5.25
N TYR A 510 22.68 -1.47 -6.37
CA TYR A 510 22.93 -0.83 -7.66
C TYR A 510 21.78 0.06 -8.14
N TYR A 511 20.84 0.44 -7.26
CA TYR A 511 19.64 1.21 -7.63
C TYR A 511 18.80 0.56 -8.75
N LEU A 512 18.81 -0.77 -8.79
CA LEU A 512 18.00 -1.55 -9.72
C LEU A 512 16.69 -2.00 -9.05
N GLY A 513 15.56 -1.80 -9.73
CA GLY A 513 14.30 -2.49 -9.47
C GLY A 513 14.11 -3.63 -10.46
N LEU A 514 14.16 -4.87 -9.99
CA LEU A 514 13.84 -6.03 -10.82
C LEU A 514 12.31 -6.20 -10.89
N THR A 515 11.74 -6.26 -12.08
CA THR A 515 10.31 -6.57 -12.29
C THR A 515 10.19 -7.90 -13.02
N THR A 516 9.71 -8.94 -12.34
CA THR A 516 9.44 -10.25 -12.96
C THR A 516 7.95 -10.40 -13.21
N ILE A 517 7.61 -10.80 -14.43
CA ILE A 517 6.24 -10.90 -14.90
C ILE A 517 5.98 -12.33 -15.35
N THR A 518 4.84 -12.92 -14.98
CA THR A 518 4.47 -14.26 -15.45
C THR A 518 2.96 -14.44 -15.55
N GLN A 519 2.54 -15.16 -16.59
CA GLN A 519 1.17 -15.66 -16.75
C GLN A 519 1.01 -17.07 -16.14
N ASP A 520 2.06 -17.87 -16.24
CA ASP A 520 2.13 -19.22 -15.68
C ASP A 520 2.57 -19.17 -14.22
N VAL A 521 1.62 -18.86 -13.35
CA VAL A 521 1.85 -18.71 -11.92
C VAL A 521 2.18 -20.05 -11.25
N GLU A 522 1.64 -21.16 -11.74
CA GLU A 522 1.89 -22.49 -11.18
C GLU A 522 3.36 -22.88 -11.27
N ASP A 523 3.95 -22.72 -12.46
CA ASP A 523 5.37 -22.98 -12.75
C ASP A 523 6.28 -22.06 -11.95
N PHE A 524 5.94 -20.77 -11.89
CA PHE A 524 6.70 -19.80 -11.10
C PHE A 524 6.70 -20.17 -9.61
N LEU A 525 5.55 -20.55 -9.05
CA LEU A 525 5.39 -20.93 -7.64
C LEU A 525 5.79 -22.38 -7.33
N ALA A 526 6.11 -23.20 -8.34
CA ALA A 526 6.53 -24.60 -8.15
C ALA A 526 7.93 -24.70 -7.52
N THR A 527 8.75 -23.65 -7.66
CA THR A 527 10.13 -23.64 -7.18
C THR A 527 10.28 -22.80 -5.90
N ASP A 528 11.20 -23.21 -5.02
CA ASP A 528 11.56 -22.42 -3.83
C ASP A 528 12.13 -21.05 -4.21
N HIS A 529 12.83 -20.97 -5.35
CA HIS A 529 13.36 -19.72 -5.88
C HIS A 529 12.27 -18.73 -6.29
N GLY A 530 11.17 -19.19 -6.92
CA GLY A 530 10.06 -18.31 -7.28
C GLY A 530 9.38 -17.70 -6.06
N LYS A 531 9.13 -18.52 -5.03
CA LYS A 531 8.65 -18.04 -3.72
C LYS A 531 9.64 -17.05 -3.09
N ALA A 532 10.93 -17.30 -3.21
CA ALA A 532 11.96 -16.40 -2.70
C ALA A 532 12.03 -15.06 -3.45
N ILE A 533 11.78 -15.04 -4.77
CA ILE A 533 11.71 -13.82 -5.57
C ILE A 533 10.49 -12.98 -5.15
N ILE A 534 9.33 -13.60 -4.89
CA ILE A 534 8.14 -12.91 -4.38
C ILE A 534 8.42 -12.27 -3.04
N THR A 535 8.98 -13.01 -2.08
CA THR A 535 9.29 -12.46 -0.76
C THR A 535 10.37 -11.38 -0.78
N ASN A 536 11.25 -11.38 -1.79
CA ASN A 536 12.25 -10.32 -2.01
C ASN A 536 11.74 -9.20 -2.94
N SER A 537 10.44 -9.15 -3.20
CA SER A 537 9.78 -8.08 -3.94
C SER A 537 8.91 -7.26 -3.00
N SER A 538 9.32 -6.02 -2.73
CA SER A 538 8.55 -5.12 -1.88
C SER A 538 7.24 -4.66 -2.51
N MET A 539 7.13 -4.71 -3.83
CA MET A 539 5.90 -4.39 -4.56
C MET A 539 5.37 -5.64 -5.25
N GLN A 540 4.13 -6.04 -4.99
CA GLN A 540 3.54 -7.23 -5.60
C GLN A 540 2.20 -6.86 -6.19
N ILE A 541 1.92 -7.30 -7.41
CA ILE A 541 0.68 -6.95 -8.10
C ILE A 541 0.03 -8.22 -8.62
N LEU A 542 -1.18 -8.49 -8.15
CA LEU A 542 -1.98 -9.64 -8.53
C LEU A 542 -3.18 -9.14 -9.33
N LEU A 543 -3.19 -9.34 -10.65
CA LEU A 543 -4.37 -9.07 -11.47
C LEU A 543 -5.29 -10.30 -11.50
N LYS A 544 -6.33 -10.27 -12.33
CA LYS A 544 -7.26 -11.39 -12.52
C LYS A 544 -6.56 -12.74 -12.68
N GLN A 545 -6.99 -13.73 -11.91
CA GLN A 545 -6.40 -15.07 -11.86
C GLN A 545 -7.31 -16.15 -12.47
N SER A 546 -6.73 -17.29 -12.82
CA SER A 546 -7.47 -18.50 -13.20
C SER A 546 -7.90 -19.28 -11.95
N PRO A 547 -9.02 -20.03 -12.00
CA PRO A 547 -9.42 -20.91 -10.90
C PRO A 547 -8.36 -21.94 -10.50
N ALA A 548 -7.51 -22.37 -11.44
CA ALA A 548 -6.44 -23.34 -11.18
C ALA A 548 -5.31 -22.74 -10.33
N ALA A 549 -4.91 -21.49 -10.62
CA ALA A 549 -3.79 -20.84 -9.94
C ALA A 549 -4.17 -20.17 -8.61
N VAL A 550 -5.43 -19.75 -8.44
CA VAL A 550 -5.83 -18.85 -7.33
C VAL A 550 -5.64 -19.47 -5.94
N ASP A 551 -5.78 -20.79 -5.80
CA ASP A 551 -5.61 -21.47 -4.50
C ASP A 551 -4.17 -21.37 -4.00
N LYS A 552 -3.21 -21.65 -4.90
CA LYS A 552 -1.78 -21.57 -4.61
C LYS A 552 -1.34 -20.13 -4.34
N ILE A 553 -1.89 -19.16 -5.08
CA ILE A 553 -1.66 -17.73 -4.85
C ILE A 553 -2.22 -17.33 -3.47
N SER A 554 -3.42 -17.77 -3.14
CA SER A 554 -4.05 -17.45 -1.85
C SER A 554 -3.22 -17.94 -0.67
N GLU A 555 -2.62 -19.14 -0.79
CA GLU A 555 -1.71 -19.67 0.22
C GLU A 555 -0.41 -18.86 0.33
N VAL A 556 0.23 -18.54 -0.80
CA VAL A 556 1.53 -17.85 -0.83
C VAL A 556 1.44 -16.40 -0.35
N PHE A 557 0.35 -15.72 -0.70
CA PHE A 557 0.13 -14.30 -0.36
C PHE A 557 -0.75 -14.11 0.88
N TYR A 558 -1.16 -15.20 1.55
CA TYR A 558 -2.05 -15.18 2.71
C TYR A 558 -3.36 -14.42 2.47
N LEU A 559 -3.97 -14.61 1.29
CA LEU A 559 -5.16 -13.87 0.89
C LEU A 559 -6.39 -14.28 1.70
N SER A 560 -7.24 -13.31 1.99
CA SER A 560 -8.56 -13.57 2.56
C SER A 560 -9.48 -14.27 1.54
N GLY A 561 -10.55 -14.91 2.03
CA GLY A 561 -11.56 -15.50 1.14
C GLY A 561 -12.22 -14.45 0.22
N GLY A 562 -12.33 -13.20 0.68
CA GLY A 562 -12.83 -12.07 -0.11
C GLY A 562 -11.87 -11.68 -1.22
N GLU A 563 -10.59 -11.50 -0.91
CA GLU A 563 -9.52 -11.19 -1.89
C GLU A 563 -9.39 -12.29 -2.96
N LYS A 564 -9.45 -13.56 -2.55
CA LYS A 564 -9.46 -14.70 -3.47
C LYS A 564 -10.62 -14.61 -4.46
N ASN A 565 -11.83 -14.37 -3.96
CA ASN A 565 -13.02 -14.25 -4.81
C ASN A 565 -12.93 -13.02 -5.73
N PHE A 566 -12.40 -11.91 -5.21
CA PHE A 566 -12.16 -10.71 -5.99
C PHE A 566 -11.24 -10.99 -7.18
N LEU A 567 -10.09 -11.65 -6.99
CA LEU A 567 -9.16 -12.00 -8.08
C LEU A 567 -9.78 -12.93 -9.15
N LEU A 568 -10.84 -13.67 -8.83
CA LEU A 568 -11.58 -14.50 -9.79
C LEU A 568 -12.62 -13.70 -10.59
N SER A 569 -13.31 -12.76 -9.95
CA SER A 569 -14.45 -12.04 -10.52
C SER A 569 -14.12 -10.67 -11.10
N THR A 570 -12.99 -10.06 -10.72
CA THR A 570 -12.59 -8.69 -11.12
C THR A 570 -12.47 -8.51 -12.63
N ASP A 571 -12.59 -7.28 -13.13
CA ASP A 571 -12.46 -6.98 -14.56
C ASP A 571 -11.01 -6.88 -15.03
N VAL A 572 -10.83 -6.69 -16.33
CA VAL A 572 -9.49 -6.45 -16.91
C VAL A 572 -8.94 -5.13 -16.40
N GLY A 573 -7.69 -5.12 -15.94
CA GLY A 573 -7.06 -3.92 -15.38
C GLY A 573 -7.34 -3.70 -13.89
N GLU A 574 -8.00 -4.65 -13.22
CA GLU A 574 -8.24 -4.61 -11.78
C GLU A 574 -7.52 -5.76 -11.06
N GLY A 575 -7.16 -5.53 -9.80
CA GLY A 575 -6.39 -6.49 -9.01
C GLY A 575 -6.02 -5.99 -7.63
N LEU A 576 -5.17 -6.75 -6.95
CA LEU A 576 -4.61 -6.39 -5.65
C LEU A 576 -3.21 -5.82 -5.83
N PHE A 577 -2.97 -4.67 -5.22
CA PHE A 577 -1.68 -4.00 -5.20
C PHE A 577 -1.10 -4.04 -3.78
N PHE A 578 0.06 -4.65 -3.62
CA PHE A 578 0.79 -4.78 -2.36
C PHE A 578 2.01 -3.86 -2.36
N ALA A 579 2.19 -3.09 -1.29
CA ALA A 579 3.42 -2.37 -1.01
C ALA A 579 3.86 -2.65 0.44
N GLY A 580 4.96 -3.39 0.60
CA GLY A 580 5.40 -3.87 1.90
C GLY A 580 4.37 -4.83 2.51
N GLN A 581 3.83 -4.49 3.68
CA GLN A 581 2.83 -5.31 4.39
C GLN A 581 1.38 -4.89 4.11
N SER A 582 1.17 -3.78 3.42
CA SER A 582 -0.16 -3.23 3.16
C SER A 582 -0.57 -3.53 1.71
N HIS A 583 -1.87 -3.73 1.50
CA HIS A 583 -2.42 -3.98 0.17
C HIS A 583 -3.81 -3.38 0.01
N VAL A 584 -4.18 -3.10 -1.24
CA VAL A 584 -5.48 -2.52 -1.61
C VAL A 584 -6.00 -3.17 -2.89
N ALA A 585 -7.31 -3.23 -3.05
CA ALA A 585 -7.93 -3.46 -4.35
C ALA A 585 -7.76 -2.21 -5.21
N MET A 586 -7.22 -2.37 -6.42
CA MET A 586 -6.83 -1.29 -7.29
C MET A 586 -7.33 -1.52 -8.71
N LYS A 587 -7.80 -0.45 -9.33
CA LYS A 587 -8.08 -0.35 -10.76
C LYS A 587 -7.06 0.52 -11.46
N ILE A 588 -6.44 -0.03 -12.50
CA ILE A 588 -5.45 0.66 -13.31
C ILE A 588 -6.15 1.72 -14.15
N VAL A 589 -5.63 2.95 -14.10
CA VAL A 589 -6.14 4.08 -14.89
C VAL A 589 -5.02 4.78 -15.64
N ALA A 590 -5.32 5.15 -16.88
CA ALA A 590 -4.45 5.89 -17.78
C ALA A 590 -5.19 7.11 -18.33
N SER A 591 -4.45 8.18 -18.63
CA SER A 591 -5.00 9.27 -19.45
C SER A 591 -5.30 8.77 -20.88
N PRO A 592 -6.11 9.50 -21.66
CA PRO A 592 -6.34 9.15 -23.07
C PRO A 592 -5.03 9.01 -23.87
N ASP A 593 -4.09 9.94 -23.66
CA ASP A 593 -2.78 9.92 -24.33
C ASP A 593 -1.95 8.71 -23.90
N GLU A 594 -1.94 8.38 -22.61
CA GLU A 594 -1.24 7.18 -22.12
C GLU A 594 -1.88 5.90 -22.67
N TYR A 595 -3.21 5.84 -22.73
CA TYR A 595 -3.96 4.68 -23.20
C TYR A 595 -3.63 4.34 -24.65
N GLU A 596 -3.66 5.33 -25.55
CA GLU A 596 -3.36 5.17 -26.97
C GLU A 596 -1.94 4.62 -27.19
N LEU A 597 -1.01 5.00 -26.31
CA LEU A 597 0.40 4.59 -26.38
C LEU A 597 0.66 3.19 -25.82
N VAL A 598 -0.09 2.77 -24.80
CA VAL A 598 0.19 1.52 -24.06
C VAL A 598 -0.81 0.40 -24.33
N THR A 599 -1.90 0.65 -25.06
CA THR A 599 -2.83 -0.43 -25.42
C THR A 599 -2.14 -1.50 -26.28
N THR A 600 -2.51 -2.78 -26.06
CA THR A 600 -2.15 -3.93 -26.91
C THR A 600 -3.38 -4.56 -27.56
N SER A 601 -4.57 -4.00 -27.31
CA SER A 601 -5.82 -4.54 -27.82
C SER A 601 -5.87 -4.42 -29.34
N PRO A 602 -5.98 -5.54 -30.08
CA PRO A 602 -6.06 -5.49 -31.53
C PRO A 602 -7.23 -4.66 -32.04
N LYS A 603 -8.33 -4.62 -31.29
CA LYS A 603 -9.52 -3.83 -31.62
C LYS A 603 -9.21 -2.33 -31.56
N ASP A 604 -8.51 -1.89 -30.53
CA ASP A 604 -8.21 -0.47 -30.34
C ASP A 604 -7.11 0.00 -31.30
N ILE A 605 -6.23 -0.90 -31.72
CA ILE A 605 -5.18 -0.63 -32.73
C ILE A 605 -5.78 -0.55 -34.15
N LEU A 606 -6.83 -1.31 -34.46
CA LEU A 606 -7.42 -1.38 -35.80
C LEU A 606 -8.53 -0.34 -36.07
N GLY A 607 -9.01 0.37 -35.04
CA GLY A 607 -10.08 1.37 -35.14
C GLY A 607 -11.48 0.82 -34.93
#